data_AF-A0A3D5E283-F1
#
_entry.id   AF-A0A3D5E283-F1
#
_cell.length_a   1.000
_cell.length_b   1.000
_cell.length_c   1.000
_cell.angle_alpha   90.00
_cell.angle_beta   90.00
_cell.angle_gamma   90.00
#
_symmetry.space_group_name_H-M   'P 1'
#
loop_
_entity.id
_entity.type
_entity.pdbx_description
1 polymer ?
#
loop_
_entity_poly.entity_id
_entity_poly.type
_entity_poly.pdbx_seq_one_letter_code
_entity_poly.pdbx_strand_id
1 'polypeptide(L)' 'SDAVIATNLEERLTQPIGELSKGLRQRVGLAQAIVHRPKLLILDEPTIGLDPTQIVEIRKLIKDLSTTST' A
#
# COMPACT_ATOMS: atom_id res chain seq x y z
N SER A 1 6.28 7.87 9.55
CA SER A 1 5.35 8.55 8.63
C SER A 1 4.03 7.82 8.70
N ASP A 2 2.90 8.53 8.77
CA ASP A 2 1.56 7.91 8.83
C ASP A 2 1.31 6.98 7.65
N ALA A 3 1.83 7.31 6.46
CA ALA A 3 1.69 6.47 5.27
C ALA A 3 2.40 5.11 5.41
N VAL A 4 3.52 5.05 6.15
CA VAL A 4 4.25 3.80 6.40
C VAL A 4 3.43 2.89 7.32
N ILE A 5 2.87 3.46 8.39
CA ILE A 5 2.03 2.73 9.35
C ILE A 5 0.76 2.24 8.65
N ALA A 6 0.09 3.14 7.93
CA ALA A 6 -1.14 2.82 7.22
C ALA A 6 -0.97 1.71 6.19
N THR A 7 0.25 1.47 5.69
CA THR A 7 0.56 0.42 4.69
C THR A 7 1.32 -0.77 5.26
N ASN A 8 1.49 -0.86 6.58
CA ASN A 8 2.21 -1.94 7.27
C ASN A 8 3.64 -2.14 6.74
N LEU A 9 4.43 -1.06 6.64
CA LEU A 9 5.80 -1.05 6.13
C LEU A 9 6.86 -0.76 7.21
N GLU A 10 6.47 -0.63 8.48
CA GLU A 10 7.36 -0.22 9.57
C GLU A 10 8.59 -1.13 9.71
N GLU A 11 8.39 -2.44 9.60
CA GLU A 11 9.46 -3.43 9.73
C GLU A 11 10.35 -3.56 8.49
N ARG A 12 10.10 -2.77 7.44
CA ARG A 12 10.78 -2.87 6.13
C ARG A 12 11.40 -1.55 5.67
N LEU A 13 11.50 -0.57 6.58
CA LEU A 13 11.96 0.80 6.30
C LEU A 13 13.36 0.89 5.68
N THR A 14 14.27 -0.01 6.07
CA THR A 14 15.66 0.00 5.62
C THR A 14 15.94 -1.00 4.51
N GLN A 15 14.96 -1.83 4.14
CA GLN A 15 15.15 -2.84 3.10
C GLN A 15 15.11 -2.19 1.71
N PRO A 16 16.07 -2.47 0.82
CA PRO A 16 16.03 -1.99 -0.55
C PRO A 16 14.76 -2.45 -1.27
N ILE A 17 14.12 -1.54 -2.02
CA ILE A 17 12.85 -1.80 -2.72
C ILE A 17 12.97 -3.00 -3.69
N GLY A 18 14.14 -3.18 -4.32
CA GLY A 18 14.40 -4.30 -5.22
C GLY A 18 14.28 -5.68 -4.56
N GLU A 19 14.49 -5.76 -3.24
CA GLU A 19 14.44 -7.00 -2.47
C GLU A 19 13.05 -7.30 -1.88
N LEU A 20 12.12 -6.36 -1.96
CA LEU A 20 10.75 -6.53 -1.46
C LEU A 20 9.96 -7.49 -2.36
N SER A 21 8.97 -8.19 -1.79
CA SER A 21 8.01 -8.96 -2.58
C SER A 21 7.18 -8.02 -3.48
N LYS A 22 6.53 -8.57 -4.52
CA LYS A 22 5.63 -7.76 -5.37
C LYS A 22 4.54 -7.06 -4.56
N GLY A 23 3.91 -7.77 -3.62
CA GLY A 23 2.91 -7.18 -2.72
C GLY A 23 3.48 -6.05 -1.85
N LEU A 24 4.69 -6.21 -1.31
CA LEU A 24 5.35 -5.16 -0.52
C LEU A 24 5.72 -3.94 -1.38
N ARG A 25 6.19 -4.14 -2.62
CA ARG A 25 6.41 -3.03 -3.57
C ARG A 25 5.11 -2.29 -3.89
N GLN A 26 3.99 -3.01 -4.03
CA GLN A 26 2.68 -2.40 -4.23
C GLN A 26 2.28 -1.52 -3.03
N ARG A 27 2.54 -1.99 -1.80
CA ARG A 27 2.31 -1.20 -0.58
C ARG A 27 3.20 0.04 -0.51
N VAL A 28 4.45 -0.02 -0.96
CA VAL A 28 5.33 1.16 -1.08
C VAL A 28 4.74 2.18 -2.06
N GLY A 29 4.25 1.74 -3.23
CA GLY A 29 3.57 2.62 -4.17
C GLY A 29 2.31 3.28 -3.57
N LEU A 30 1.54 2.51 -2.79
CA LEU A 30 0.37 3.04 -2.08
C LEU A 30 0.77 4.06 -1.01
N ALA A 31 1.83 3.78 -0.24
CA ALA A 31 2.38 4.69 0.76
C ALA A 31 2.81 6.02 0.11
N GLN A 32 3.47 5.96 -1.05
CA GLN A 32 3.83 7.13 -1.83
C GLN A 32 2.59 7.91 -2.30
N ALA A 33 1.54 7.21 -2.74
CA ALA A 33 0.31 7.86 -3.20
C ALA A 33 -0.44 8.59 -2.08
N ILE A 34 -0.41 8.06 -0.84
CA ILE A 34 -1.15 8.64 0.29
C ILE A 34 -0.33 9.58 1.18
N VAL A 35 1.00 9.68 1.00
CA VAL A 35 1.87 10.46 1.90
C VAL A 35 1.47 11.93 2.02
N HIS A 36 0.88 12.50 0.97
CA HIS A 36 0.40 13.88 0.93
C HIS A 36 -1.07 14.04 1.36
N ARG A 37 -1.71 12.98 1.87
CA ARG A 37 -3.13 12.93 2.27
C ARG A 37 -4.08 13.47 1.18
N PRO A 38 -4.09 12.88 -0.02
CA PRO A 38 -4.96 13.32 -1.10
C PRO A 38 -6.44 13.12 -0.73
N LYS A 39 -7.31 14.04 -1.18
CA LYS A 39 -8.77 13.91 -1.00
C LYS A 39 -9.40 12.84 -1.90
N LEU A 40 -8.71 12.47 -2.99
CA LEU A 40 -9.15 11.47 -3.95
C LEU A 40 -7.95 10.63 -4.36
N LEU A 41 -8.07 9.31 -4.24
CA LEU A 41 -7.08 8.35 -4.68
C LEU A 41 -7.70 7.49 -5.79
N ILE A 42 -7.10 7.55 -6.98
CA ILE A 42 -7.45 6.69 -8.11
C ILE A 42 -6.35 5.63 -8.24
N LEU A 43 -6.76 4.38 -8.37
CA LEU A 43 -5.87 3.24 -8.48
C LEU A 43 -6.17 2.50 -9.78
N ASP A 44 -5.19 2.43 -10.67
CA ASP A 44 -5.27 1.62 -11.87
C ASP A 44 -4.62 0.26 -11.62
N GLU A 45 -5.36 -0.81 -11.89
CA GLU A 45 -4.98 -2.20 -11.66
C GLU A 45 -4.16 -2.47 -10.37
N PRO A 46 -4.61 -2.05 -9.17
CA PRO A 46 -3.77 -2.04 -7.95
C PRO A 46 -3.35 -3.42 -7.42
N THR A 47 -3.83 -4.49 -8.03
CA THR A 47 -3.58 -5.87 -7.60
C THR A 47 -3.01 -6.74 -8.73
N ILE A 48 -2.54 -6.14 -9.84
CA ILE A 48 -2.01 -6.90 -10.97
C ILE A 48 -0.76 -7.69 -10.57
N GLY A 49 -0.71 -8.96 -11.01
CA GLY A 49 0.46 -9.82 -10.82
C GLY A 49 0.73 -10.24 -9.37
N LEU A 50 -0.26 -10.07 -8.47
CA LEU A 50 -0.26 -10.60 -7.11
C LEU A 50 -0.93 -11.97 -7.04
N ASP A 51 -0.53 -12.80 -6.07
CA ASP A 51 -1.22 -14.05 -5.78
C ASP A 51 -2.58 -13.79 -5.07
N PRO A 52 -3.50 -14.78 -5.05
CA PRO A 52 -4.84 -14.59 -4.48
C PRO A 52 -4.85 -14.09 -3.03
N THR A 53 -3.92 -14.54 -2.19
CA THR A 53 -3.83 -14.12 -0.79
C THR A 53 -3.44 -12.65 -0.69
N GLN A 54 -2.43 -12.23 -1.46
CA GLN A 54 -1.98 -10.84 -1.52
C GLN A 54 -3.05 -9.89 -2.09
N ILE A 55 -3.87 -10.34 -3.05
CA ILE A 55 -5.00 -9.56 -3.57
C ILE A 55 -5.98 -9.22 -2.45
N VAL A 56 -6.32 -10.21 -1.60
CA VAL A 56 -7.24 -10.00 -0.47
C VAL A 56 -6.65 -8.99 0.53
N GLU A 57 -5.37 -9.12 0.85
CA GLU A 57 -4.68 -8.20 1.76
C GLU A 57 -4.65 -6.76 1.24
N ILE A 58 -4.31 -6.56 -0.05
CA ILE A 58 -4.28 -5.22 -0.65
C ILE A 58 -5.69 -4.61 -0.72
N ARG A 59 -6.71 -5.40 -1.06
CA ARG A 59 -8.10 -4.90 -1.06
C ARG A 59 -8.56 -4.48 0.34
N LYS A 60 -8.19 -5.24 1.37
CA LYS A 60 -8.48 -4.88 2.76
C LYS A 60 -7.78 -3.56 3.12
N LEU A 61 -6.50 -3.44 2.78
CA LEU A 61 -5.73 -2.22 3.00
C LEU A 61 -6.37 -1.00 2.31
N ILE A 62 -6.77 -1.11 1.04
CA ILE A 62 -7.46 -0.03 0.32
C ILE A 62 -8.76 0.38 1.02
N LYS A 63 -9.51 -0.60 1.53
CA LYS A 63 -10.75 -0.35 2.27
C LYS A 63 -10.49 0.37 3.61
N ASP A 64 -9.44 -0.04 4.33
CA ASP A 64 -9.07 0.58 5.62
C ASP A 64 -8.56 2.03 5.43
N LEU A 65 -7.90 2.31 4.30
CA LEU A 65 -7.52 3.67 3.92
C LEU A 65 -8.73 4.56 3.59
N SER A 66 -9.79 3.99 3.00
CA SER A 66 -10.99 4.76 2.63
C SER A 66 -11.82 5.17 3.83
N THR A 67 -11.79 4.42 4.93
CA THR A 67 -12.51 4.77 6.16
C THR A 67 -11.76 5.80 7.01
N THR A 68 -10.43 5.82 6.92
CA THR A 68 -9.59 6.71 7.74
C THR A 68 -9.47 8.12 7.12
N SER A 69 -9.60 8.24 5.80
CA SER A 69 -9.60 9.54 5.11
C SER A 69 -11.01 10.13 5.07
N THR A 70 -11.49 10.63 6.21
CA THR A 70 -12.68 11.52 6.28
C THR A 70 -12.26 12.91 6.73
#